data_AF-A0A8B8FJW8-F1
#
_entry.id   AF-A0A8B8FJW8-F1
#
_cell.length_a   1.000
_cell.length_b   1.000
_cell.length_c   1.000
_cell.angle_alpha   90.00
_cell.angle_beta   90.00
_cell.angle_gamma   90.00
#
_symmetry.space_group_name_H-M   'P 1'
#
loop_
_entity.id
_entity.type
_entity.pdbx_description
1 polymer ?
#
loop_
_entity_poly.entity_id
_entity_poly.type
_entity_poly.pdbx_seq_one_letter_code
_entity_poly.pdbx_strand_id
1 'polypeptide(L)'
;MNNNSEKVDMLFTYWECQKNTRLAKETYALRYPNRQHPSHTFFYKLEKNLRDTGSFSKRVINQQPRRGNAIGEDIEVQILAYVRANPRTSIRHVSREINISFQQDGAPAHNANIVRNLLNEYFPNRWIGTYGAIQWPPRSPDLTPLDYFLWGHLKTVVYANPPTCLLELKNKIIAACNQITEEQIISAINREFLIRVECCLQHHGAQFEQFVR
;
A
#
# COMPACT_ATOMS: atom_id res chain seq x y z
N MET A 1 -15.48 -1.39 -18.65
CA MET A 1 -14.05 -1.79 -18.69
C MET A 1 -13.99 -3.30 -18.86
N ASN A 2 -13.32 -3.82 -19.88
CA ASN A 2 -13.14 -5.27 -20.03
C ASN A 2 -12.39 -5.81 -18.81
N ASN A 3 -12.89 -6.90 -18.22
CA ASN A 3 -12.20 -7.54 -17.11
C ASN A 3 -10.89 -8.20 -17.59
N ASN A 4 -10.01 -8.59 -16.68
CA ASN A 4 -8.71 -9.16 -17.05
C ASN A 4 -8.83 -10.50 -17.81
N SER A 5 -9.89 -11.27 -17.57
CA SER A 5 -10.15 -12.53 -18.27
C SER A 5 -10.42 -12.27 -19.77
N GLU A 6 -11.28 -11.31 -20.09
CA GLU A 6 -11.58 -10.93 -21.47
C GLU A 6 -10.34 -10.40 -22.22
N LYS A 7 -9.44 -9.69 -21.52
CA LYS A 7 -8.19 -9.20 -22.13
C LYS A 7 -7.21 -10.33 -22.45
N VAL A 8 -7.20 -11.41 -21.66
CA VAL A 8 -6.42 -12.61 -21.93
C VAL A 8 -6.97 -13.33 -23.16
N ASP A 9 -8.28 -13.52 -23.24
CA ASP A 9 -8.93 -14.13 -24.40
C ASP A 9 -8.66 -13.34 -25.69
N MET A 10 -8.68 -12.00 -25.61
CA MET A 10 -8.29 -11.13 -26.72
C MET A 10 -6.84 -11.36 -27.15
N LEU A 11 -5.92 -11.50 -26.20
CA LEU A 11 -4.50 -11.73 -26.51
C LEU A 11 -4.29 -13.10 -27.17
N PHE A 12 -5.00 -14.13 -26.72
CA PHE A 12 -4.96 -15.44 -27.38
C PHE A 12 -5.47 -15.37 -28.81
N THR A 13 -6.64 -14.75 -29.03
CA THR A 13 -7.17 -14.55 -30.40
C THR A 13 -6.19 -13.75 -31.27
N TYR A 14 -5.52 -12.73 -30.70
CA TYR A 14 -4.50 -11.97 -31.43
C TYR A 14 -3.31 -12.82 -31.88
N TRP A 15 -2.85 -13.73 -31.03
CA TRP A 15 -1.76 -14.64 -31.34
C TRP A 15 -2.17 -15.72 -32.34
N GLU A 16 -3.37 -16.29 -32.21
CA GLU A 16 -3.94 -17.23 -33.19
C GLU A 16 -4.02 -16.60 -34.58
N CYS A 17 -4.42 -15.33 -34.67
CA CYS A 17 -4.45 -14.57 -35.91
C CYS A 17 -3.06 -14.08 -36.37
N GLN A 18 -1.98 -14.69 -35.89
CA GLN A 18 -0.59 -14.36 -36.25
C GLN A 18 -0.28 -12.87 -36.08
N LYS A 19 -0.82 -12.26 -35.02
CA LYS A 19 -0.67 -10.83 -34.71
C LYS A 19 -1.27 -9.87 -35.75
N ASN A 20 -2.18 -10.36 -36.58
CA ASN A 20 -3.04 -9.51 -37.41
C ASN A 20 -4.18 -8.92 -36.57
N THR A 21 -4.11 -7.61 -36.32
CA THR A 21 -5.06 -6.92 -35.42
C THR A 21 -6.49 -6.86 -35.97
N ARG A 22 -6.66 -6.74 -37.29
CA ARG A 22 -7.99 -6.64 -37.91
C ARG A 22 -8.69 -7.99 -37.91
N LEU A 23 -7.96 -9.03 -38.31
CA LEU A 23 -8.44 -10.41 -38.25
C LEU A 23 -8.78 -10.80 -36.80
N ALA A 24 -7.91 -10.47 -35.84
CA ALA A 24 -8.16 -10.76 -34.43
C ALA A 24 -9.43 -10.10 -33.89
N LYS A 25 -9.73 -8.88 -34.32
CA LYS A 25 -10.99 -8.19 -33.95
C LYS A 25 -12.20 -8.97 -34.46
N GLU A 26 -12.19 -9.37 -35.73
CA GLU A 26 -13.28 -10.11 -36.37
C GLU A 26 -13.46 -11.48 -35.73
N THR A 27 -12.37 -12.24 -35.56
CA THR A 27 -12.38 -13.56 -34.90
C THR A 27 -12.86 -13.47 -33.46
N TYR A 28 -12.43 -12.46 -32.70
CA TYR A 28 -12.88 -12.25 -31.33
C TYR A 28 -14.37 -11.92 -31.26
N ALA A 29 -14.85 -11.08 -32.18
CA ALA A 29 -16.27 -10.71 -32.25
C ALA A 29 -17.17 -11.91 -32.57
N LEU A 30 -16.72 -12.80 -33.47
CA LEU A 30 -17.42 -14.03 -33.81
C LEU A 30 -17.42 -15.03 -32.64
N ARG A 31 -16.29 -15.18 -31.93
CA ARG A 31 -16.15 -16.14 -30.83
C ARG A 31 -16.91 -15.70 -29.56
N TYR A 32 -17.03 -14.39 -29.33
CA TYR A 32 -17.62 -13.84 -28.11
C TYR A 32 -18.65 -12.73 -28.39
N PRO A 33 -19.78 -13.04 -29.06
CA PRO A 33 -20.72 -12.04 -29.55
C PRO A 33 -21.31 -11.14 -28.45
N ASN A 34 -21.50 -11.68 -27.24
CA ASN A 34 -22.08 -10.98 -26.09
C ASN A 34 -21.08 -10.14 -25.27
N ARG A 35 -19.81 -10.07 -25.68
CA ARG A 35 -18.77 -9.31 -24.97
C ARG A 35 -18.53 -7.94 -25.61
N GLN A 36 -17.77 -7.10 -24.92
CA GLN A 36 -17.32 -5.82 -25.45
C GLN A 36 -16.32 -6.02 -26.60
N HIS A 37 -16.54 -5.29 -27.71
CA HIS A 37 -15.75 -5.38 -28.94
C HIS A 37 -14.88 -4.14 -29.14
N PRO A 38 -13.64 -4.13 -28.64
CA PRO A 38 -12.77 -2.97 -28.74
C PRO A 38 -12.21 -2.79 -30.16
N SER A 39 -11.60 -1.63 -30.41
CA SER A 39 -10.91 -1.34 -31.67
C SER A 39 -9.78 -2.36 -31.94
N HIS A 40 -9.51 -2.67 -33.20
CA HIS A 40 -8.44 -3.58 -33.63
C HIS A 40 -7.06 -3.21 -33.04
N THR A 41 -6.80 -1.91 -32.87
CA THR A 41 -5.55 -1.41 -32.27
C THR A 41 -5.40 -1.79 -30.79
N PHE A 42 -6.48 -2.14 -30.10
CA PHE A 42 -6.47 -2.52 -28.71
C PHE A 42 -5.73 -3.85 -28.47
N PHE A 43 -5.86 -4.82 -29.38
CA PHE A 43 -5.20 -6.12 -29.31
C PHE A 43 -3.67 -5.98 -29.27
N TYR A 44 -3.12 -5.17 -30.18
CA TYR A 44 -1.69 -4.82 -30.17
C TYR A 44 -1.28 -4.08 -28.87
N LYS A 45 -2.11 -3.14 -28.41
CA LYS A 45 -1.82 -2.39 -27.17
C LYS A 45 -1.76 -3.30 -25.93
N LEU A 46 -2.57 -4.36 -25.87
CA LEU A 46 -2.52 -5.34 -24.77
C LEU A 46 -1.16 -6.05 -24.72
N GLU A 47 -0.68 -6.58 -25.85
CA GLU A 47 0.64 -7.22 -25.91
C GLU A 47 1.75 -6.22 -25.57
N LYS A 48 1.69 -5.02 -26.15
CA LYS A 48 2.68 -3.97 -25.89
C LYS A 48 2.75 -3.60 -24.41
N ASN A 49 1.61 -3.38 -23.76
CA ASN A 49 1.59 -3.00 -22.35
C ASN A 49 2.13 -4.11 -21.44
N LEU A 50 1.88 -5.38 -21.77
CA LEU A 50 2.45 -6.52 -21.04
C LEU A 50 3.97 -6.59 -21.19
N ARG A 51 4.51 -6.37 -22.40
CA ARG A 51 5.95 -6.34 -22.65
C ARG A 51 6.64 -5.17 -21.94
N ASP A 52 6.00 -3.99 -21.99
CA ASP A 52 6.60 -2.77 -21.48
C ASP A 52 6.47 -2.64 -19.95
N THR A 53 5.36 -3.09 -19.36
CA THR A 53 5.03 -2.81 -17.94
C THR A 53 4.57 -4.01 -17.12
N GLY A 54 4.46 -5.20 -17.73
CA GLY A 54 3.93 -6.40 -17.07
C GLY A 54 2.44 -6.31 -16.70
N SER A 55 1.71 -5.32 -17.24
CA SER A 55 0.30 -5.08 -16.95
C SER A 55 -0.48 -4.74 -18.21
N PHE A 56 -1.77 -5.08 -18.27
CA PHE A 56 -2.65 -4.74 -19.39
C PHE A 56 -2.93 -3.24 -19.54
N SER A 57 -2.64 -2.44 -18.51
CA SER A 57 -2.81 -0.99 -18.51
C SER A 57 -1.45 -0.31 -18.55
N LYS A 58 -1.31 0.79 -19.31
CA LYS A 58 -0.14 1.66 -19.17
C LYS A 58 -0.08 2.13 -17.71
N ARG A 59 1.02 1.85 -17.03
CA ARG A 59 1.41 2.65 -15.86
C ARG A 59 1.69 4.05 -16.39
N VAL A 60 0.68 4.91 -16.36
CA VAL A 60 0.94 6.34 -16.50
C VAL A 60 1.73 6.70 -15.25
N ILE A 61 3.06 6.78 -15.37
CA ILE A 61 3.89 7.50 -14.42
C ILE A 61 3.52 8.97 -14.67
N ASN A 62 2.37 9.37 -14.15
CA ASN A 62 2.05 10.77 -14.01
C ASN A 62 3.06 11.30 -13.00
N GLN A 63 4.15 11.89 -13.48
CA GLN A 63 4.77 12.99 -12.77
C GLN A 63 3.76 14.14 -12.77
N GLN A 64 2.70 14.01 -11.99
CA GLN A 64 1.91 15.17 -11.61
C GLN A 64 2.71 15.90 -10.53
N PRO A 65 2.85 17.22 -10.63
CA PRO A 65 3.51 18.01 -9.61
C PRO A 65 2.81 17.75 -8.28
N ARG A 66 3.61 17.63 -7.22
CA ARG A 66 3.18 17.50 -5.84
C ARG A 66 2.18 18.62 -5.55
N ARG A 67 0.88 18.34 -5.66
CA ARG A 67 -0.13 19.13 -4.95
C ARG A 67 0.12 18.80 -3.49
N GLY A 68 0.71 19.75 -2.78
CA GLY A 68 0.70 19.74 -1.33
C GLY A 68 -0.74 19.66 -0.90
N ASN A 69 -1.16 18.49 -0.43
CA ASN A 69 -2.42 18.36 0.25
C ASN A 69 -2.12 18.68 1.70
N ALA A 70 -2.76 19.75 2.19
CA ALA A 70 -2.95 19.94 3.62
C ALA A 70 -3.34 18.60 4.25
N ILE A 71 -2.66 18.24 5.32
CA ILE A 71 -3.01 17.09 6.16
C ILE A 71 -4.39 17.43 6.72
N GLY A 72 -5.44 16.89 6.09
CA GLY A 72 -6.82 17.12 6.49
C GLY A 72 -7.36 15.85 7.11
N GLU A 73 -7.96 15.97 8.29
CA GLU A 73 -8.69 14.91 9.02
C GLU A 73 -9.59 14.06 8.09
N ASP A 74 -10.09 14.65 7.01
CA ASP A 74 -10.92 13.99 5.99
C ASP A 74 -10.26 12.80 5.29
N ILE A 75 -8.94 12.82 5.04
CA ILE A 75 -8.27 11.71 4.35
C ILE A 75 -8.15 10.48 5.27
N GLU A 76 -7.83 10.70 6.54
CA GLU A 76 -7.71 9.62 7.52
C GLU A 76 -9.05 8.93 7.75
N VAL A 77 -10.11 9.72 7.94
CA VAL A 77 -11.48 9.22 8.07
C VAL A 77 -11.91 8.46 6.81
N GLN A 78 -11.55 8.92 5.61
CA GLN A 78 -11.81 8.21 4.36
C GLN A 78 -11.08 6.86 4.28
N ILE A 79 -9.81 6.80 4.71
CA ILE A 79 -9.04 5.54 4.73
C ILE A 79 -9.67 4.56 5.72
N LEU A 80 -9.98 5.02 6.94
CA LEU A 80 -10.60 4.20 7.97
C LEU A 80 -11.97 3.68 7.51
N ALA A 81 -12.81 4.54 6.94
CA ALA A 81 -14.10 4.15 6.38
C ALA A 81 -13.94 3.13 5.24
N TYR A 82 -12.98 3.34 4.34
CA TYR A 82 -12.72 2.44 3.22
C TYR A 82 -12.26 1.06 3.69
N VAL A 83 -11.33 0.99 4.65
CA VAL A 83 -10.83 -0.27 5.22
C VAL A 83 -11.91 -0.98 6.04
N ARG A 84 -12.73 -0.25 6.82
CA ARG A 84 -13.89 -0.82 7.53
C ARG A 84 -14.92 -1.42 6.55
N ALA A 85 -15.20 -0.74 5.44
CA ALA A 85 -16.10 -1.24 4.42
C ALA A 85 -15.51 -2.43 3.63
N ASN A 86 -14.18 -2.50 3.51
CA ASN A 86 -13.49 -3.51 2.71
C ASN A 86 -12.32 -4.15 3.48
N PRO A 87 -12.58 -4.93 4.54
CA PRO A 87 -11.54 -5.42 5.45
C PRO A 87 -10.57 -6.43 4.82
N ARG A 88 -10.93 -7.00 3.65
CA ARG A 88 -10.06 -7.90 2.88
C ARG A 88 -9.22 -7.19 1.80
N THR A 89 -9.35 -5.87 1.68
CA THR A 89 -8.59 -5.14 0.69
C THR A 89 -7.12 -5.06 1.08
N SER A 90 -6.23 -5.44 0.15
CA SER A 90 -4.79 -5.33 0.38
C SER A 90 -4.35 -3.86 0.52
N ILE A 91 -3.36 -3.61 1.37
CA ILE A 91 -2.73 -2.28 1.54
C ILE A 91 -2.24 -1.71 0.19
N ARG A 92 -1.77 -2.57 -0.72
CA ARG A 92 -1.40 -2.19 -2.10
C ARG A 92 -2.58 -1.55 -2.84
N HIS A 93 -3.77 -2.13 -2.72
CA HIS A 93 -4.96 -1.61 -3.37
C HIS A 93 -5.40 -0.29 -2.71
N VAL A 94 -5.46 -0.22 -1.38
CA VAL A 94 -5.75 1.04 -0.65
C VAL A 94 -4.78 2.14 -1.08
N SER A 95 -3.48 1.83 -1.14
CA SER A 95 -2.46 2.77 -1.62
C SER A 95 -2.74 3.24 -3.04
N ARG A 96 -3.14 2.36 -3.96
CA ARG A 96 -3.43 2.75 -5.34
C ARG A 96 -4.67 3.63 -5.48
N GLU A 97 -5.72 3.34 -4.73
CA GLU A 97 -7.01 4.06 -4.82
C GLU A 97 -6.98 5.40 -4.08
N ILE A 98 -6.40 5.43 -2.87
CA ILE A 98 -6.45 6.59 -1.96
C ILE A 98 -5.12 7.37 -1.94
N ASN A 99 -4.13 6.91 -2.71
CA ASN A 99 -2.81 7.54 -2.82
C ASN A 99 -2.04 7.66 -1.49
N ILE A 100 -2.13 6.66 -0.62
CA ILE A 100 -1.38 6.61 0.65
C ILE A 100 0.02 6.02 0.47
N SER A 101 0.93 6.44 1.35
CA SER A 101 2.31 5.92 1.42
C SER A 101 2.42 4.75 2.39
N PHE A 102 3.33 3.81 2.10
CA PHE A 102 3.68 2.71 3.00
C PHE A 102 4.94 3.06 3.80
N GLN A 103 4.93 2.92 5.11
CA GLN A 103 6.12 3.10 5.96
C GLN A 103 6.59 1.76 6.52
N GLN A 104 7.90 1.54 6.55
CA GLN A 104 8.54 0.47 7.32
C GLN A 104 9.76 1.00 8.08
N ASP A 105 10.13 0.31 9.17
CA ASP A 105 11.30 0.62 9.98
C ASP A 105 12.61 0.11 9.34
N GLY A 106 13.72 0.37 10.01
CA GLY A 106 15.07 0.10 9.52
C GLY A 106 15.61 -1.31 9.80
N ALA A 107 14.78 -2.28 10.20
CA ALA A 107 15.24 -3.64 10.49
C ALA A 107 16.00 -4.27 9.29
N PRO A 108 17.07 -5.07 9.51
CA PRO A 108 17.88 -5.62 8.42
C PRO A 108 17.07 -6.41 7.37
N ALA A 109 16.08 -7.19 7.81
CA ALA A 109 15.20 -7.94 6.92
C ALA A 109 14.39 -7.03 5.98
N HIS A 110 13.95 -5.86 6.46
CA HIS A 110 13.18 -4.88 5.70
C HIS A 110 14.03 -4.11 4.68
N ASN A 111 15.35 -4.05 4.91
CA ASN A 111 16.32 -3.38 4.04
C ASN A 111 16.92 -4.29 2.95
N ALA A 112 16.58 -5.58 2.94
CA ALA A 112 17.05 -6.51 1.91
C ALA A 112 16.63 -6.07 0.50
N ASN A 113 17.51 -6.27 -0.49
CA ASN A 113 17.26 -5.86 -1.90
C ASN A 113 15.94 -6.40 -2.44
N ILE A 114 15.63 -7.66 -2.13
CA ILE A 114 14.38 -8.30 -2.57
C ILE A 114 13.13 -7.57 -2.05
N VAL A 115 13.15 -7.14 -0.78
CA VAL A 115 12.05 -6.38 -0.17
C VAL A 115 11.94 -5.01 -0.80
N ARG A 116 13.07 -4.30 -0.97
CA ARG A 116 13.09 -2.97 -1.60
C ARG A 116 12.57 -2.99 -3.03
N ASN A 117 12.96 -4.00 -3.81
CA ASN A 117 12.48 -4.18 -5.18
C ASN A 117 10.97 -4.41 -5.22
N LEU A 118 10.44 -5.22 -4.29
CA LEU A 118 9.01 -5.46 -4.17
C LEU A 118 8.24 -4.18 -3.81
N LEU A 119 8.76 -3.41 -2.85
CA LEU A 119 8.15 -2.14 -2.44
C LEU A 119 8.18 -1.09 -3.55
N ASN A 120 9.26 -1.03 -4.34
CA ASN A 120 9.32 -0.18 -5.53
C ASN A 120 8.26 -0.57 -6.57
N GLU A 121 7.97 -1.86 -6.72
CA GLU A 121 6.95 -2.33 -7.66
C GLU A 121 5.51 -2.04 -7.17
N TYR A 122 5.27 -2.23 -5.87
CA TYR A 122 3.93 -2.13 -5.27
C TYR A 122 3.56 -0.71 -4.86
N PHE A 123 4.54 0.07 -4.42
CA PHE A 123 4.40 1.43 -3.91
C PHE A 123 5.39 2.38 -4.63
N PRO A 124 5.30 2.51 -5.97
CA PRO A 124 6.25 3.33 -6.72
C PRO A 124 6.21 4.78 -6.22
N ASN A 125 7.38 5.28 -5.83
CA ASN A 125 7.60 6.63 -5.26
C ASN A 125 6.80 6.95 -3.98
N ARG A 126 6.24 5.94 -3.31
CA ARG A 126 5.27 6.11 -2.21
C ARG A 126 5.53 5.14 -1.06
N TRP A 127 6.79 4.82 -0.81
CA TRP A 127 7.17 4.12 0.40
C TRP A 127 8.32 4.81 1.12
N ILE A 128 8.20 4.80 2.44
CA ILE A 128 9.05 5.46 3.41
C ILE A 128 9.87 4.37 4.13
N GLY A 129 11.18 4.54 4.18
CA GLY A 129 12.09 3.61 4.86
C GLY A 129 13.55 4.01 4.67
N THR A 130 14.48 3.32 5.33
CA THR A 130 15.91 3.70 5.36
C THR A 130 16.52 3.91 3.97
N TYR A 131 16.15 3.06 3.01
CA TYR A 131 16.57 3.18 1.60
C TYR A 131 15.38 3.28 0.65
N GLY A 132 14.28 3.88 1.13
CA GLY A 132 13.04 4.04 0.38
C GLY A 132 13.04 5.21 -0.59
N ALA A 133 11.94 5.33 -1.34
CA ALA A 133 11.70 6.49 -2.19
C ALA A 133 11.64 7.79 -1.37
N ILE A 134 11.15 7.68 -0.13
CA ILE A 134 11.24 8.71 0.90
C ILE A 134 12.13 8.12 2.01
N GLN A 135 13.25 8.77 2.28
CA GLN A 135 14.18 8.26 3.30
C GLN A 135 13.63 8.47 4.70
N TRP A 136 13.78 7.44 5.53
CA TRP A 136 13.48 7.46 6.96
C TRP A 136 14.76 7.23 7.76
N PRO A 137 15.00 7.97 8.85
CA PRO A 137 16.21 7.80 9.63
C PRO A 137 16.32 6.37 10.20
N PRO A 138 17.54 5.77 10.17
CA PRO A 138 17.75 4.46 10.77
C PRO A 138 17.65 4.56 12.30
N ARG A 139 17.20 3.47 12.94
CA ARG A 139 17.11 3.35 14.41
C ARG A 139 16.26 4.46 15.06
N SER A 140 15.13 4.80 14.44
CA SER A 140 14.19 5.80 14.97
C SER A 140 12.85 5.17 15.35
N PRO A 141 12.81 4.27 16.37
CA PRO A 141 11.55 3.77 16.91
C PRO A 141 10.72 4.91 17.51
N ASP A 142 11.38 5.95 18.05
CA ASP A 142 10.74 7.14 18.61
C ASP A 142 9.91 7.96 17.62
N LEU A 143 10.09 7.73 16.31
CA LEU A 143 9.33 8.39 15.24
C LEU A 143 8.34 7.43 14.57
N THR A 144 8.32 6.15 14.92
CA THR A 144 7.48 5.14 14.27
C THR A 144 6.26 4.83 15.15
N PRO A 145 5.02 5.17 14.74
CA PRO A 145 3.83 4.97 15.56
C PRO A 145 3.58 3.53 16.01
N LEU A 146 4.01 2.56 15.18
CA LEU A 146 3.92 1.16 15.57
C LEU A 146 4.81 0.85 16.79
N ASP A 147 6.01 1.45 16.87
CA ASP A 147 6.98 1.20 17.92
C ASP A 147 6.65 1.96 19.21
N TYR A 148 6.44 3.28 19.13
CA TYR A 148 6.20 4.08 20.34
C TYR A 148 4.79 3.95 20.91
N PHE A 149 3.82 3.44 20.13
CA PHE A 149 2.43 3.31 20.56
C PHE A 149 1.92 1.87 20.47
N LEU A 150 1.79 1.31 19.26
CA LEU A 150 1.02 0.05 19.07
C LEU A 150 1.64 -1.13 19.83
N TRP A 151 2.93 -1.40 19.64
CA TRP A 151 3.57 -2.59 20.22
C TRP A 151 3.62 -2.53 21.74
N GLY A 152 3.91 -1.35 22.31
CA GLY A 152 3.89 -1.13 23.76
C GLY A 152 2.49 -1.31 24.36
N HIS A 153 1.47 -0.75 23.71
CA HIS A 153 0.07 -0.89 24.12
C HIS A 153 -0.39 -2.36 24.07
N LEU A 154 -0.18 -3.04 22.94
CA LEU A 154 -0.56 -4.45 22.77
C LEU A 154 0.16 -5.33 23.79
N LYS A 155 1.45 -5.13 24.03
CA LYS A 155 2.19 -5.87 25.06
C LYS A 155 1.56 -5.70 26.44
N THR A 156 1.20 -4.47 26.80
CA THR A 156 0.59 -4.18 28.11
C THR A 156 -0.76 -4.89 28.28
N VAL A 157 -1.64 -4.79 27.29
CA VAL A 157 -2.98 -5.38 27.34
C VAL A 157 -2.92 -6.92 27.27
N VAL A 158 -2.16 -7.48 26.33
CA VAL A 158 -2.08 -8.92 26.09
C VAL A 158 -1.43 -9.65 27.26
N TYR A 159 -0.41 -9.05 27.89
CA TYR A 159 0.31 -9.68 29.00
C TYR A 159 -0.17 -9.29 30.40
N ALA A 160 -1.19 -8.42 30.52
CA ALA A 160 -1.88 -8.19 31.81
C ALA A 160 -2.41 -9.50 32.41
N ASN A 161 -2.85 -10.42 31.55
CA ASN A 161 -3.05 -11.83 31.87
C ASN A 161 -2.25 -12.66 30.85
N PRO A 162 -1.08 -13.23 31.21
CA PRO A 162 -0.22 -13.91 30.25
C PRO A 162 -0.92 -15.08 29.53
N PRO A 163 -0.87 -15.15 28.19
CA PRO A 163 -1.46 -16.26 27.45
C PRO A 163 -0.68 -17.56 27.69
N THR A 164 -1.41 -18.67 27.77
CA THR A 164 -0.86 -20.02 28.02
C THR A 164 -0.59 -20.80 26.74
N CYS A 165 -1.19 -20.41 25.62
CA CYS A 165 -1.01 -21.06 24.33
C CYS A 165 -1.12 -20.09 23.15
N LEU A 166 -0.69 -20.56 21.97
CA LEU A 166 -0.68 -19.74 20.74
C LEU A 166 -2.08 -19.26 20.33
N LEU A 167 -3.11 -20.09 20.52
CA LEU A 167 -4.48 -19.72 20.18
C LEU A 167 -4.97 -18.57 21.07
N GLU A 168 -4.70 -18.65 22.37
CA GLU A 168 -5.04 -17.61 23.33
C GLU A 168 -4.29 -16.31 23.03
N LEU A 169 -3.00 -16.39 22.73
CA LEU A 169 -2.19 -15.23 22.33
C LEU A 169 -2.79 -14.53 21.10
N LYS A 170 -3.14 -15.30 20.05
CA LYS A 170 -3.78 -14.75 18.84
C LYS A 170 -5.11 -14.08 19.16
N ASN A 171 -5.96 -14.72 19.96
CA ASN A 171 -7.27 -14.17 20.33
C ASN A 171 -7.12 -12.89 21.17
N LYS A 172 -6.15 -12.85 22.10
CA LYS A 172 -5.85 -11.65 22.90
C LYS A 172 -5.32 -10.50 22.05
N ILE A 173 -4.44 -10.76 21.09
CA ILE A 173 -3.95 -9.73 20.15
C ILE A 173 -5.13 -9.17 19.35
N ILE A 174 -5.99 -10.02 18.79
CA ILE A 174 -7.16 -9.58 18.02
C ILE A 174 -8.11 -8.75 18.91
N ALA A 175 -8.39 -9.21 20.12
CA ALA A 175 -9.25 -8.50 21.07
C ALA A 175 -8.65 -7.13 21.44
N ALA A 176 -7.35 -7.06 21.73
CA ALA A 176 -6.66 -5.82 22.04
C ALA A 176 -6.70 -4.84 20.85
N CYS A 177 -6.42 -5.30 19.63
CA CYS A 177 -6.54 -4.47 18.43
C CYS A 177 -7.95 -3.93 18.23
N ASN A 178 -8.99 -4.73 18.49
CA ASN A 178 -10.39 -4.30 18.37
C ASN A 178 -10.82 -3.29 19.45
N GLN A 179 -10.09 -3.20 20.56
CA GLN A 179 -10.34 -2.24 21.64
C GLN A 179 -9.67 -0.89 21.42
N ILE A 180 -8.69 -0.81 20.50
CA ILE A 180 -8.04 0.46 20.17
C ILE A 180 -9.06 1.40 19.54
N THR A 181 -9.23 2.56 20.14
CA THR A 181 -10.19 3.56 19.65
C THR A 181 -9.62 4.37 18.50
N GLU A 182 -10.51 4.93 17.68
CA GLU A 182 -10.13 5.83 16.59
C GLU A 182 -9.37 7.06 17.10
N GLU A 183 -9.79 7.61 18.26
CA GLU A 183 -9.11 8.72 18.93
C GLU A 183 -7.67 8.37 19.33
N GLN A 184 -7.41 7.17 19.84
CA GLN A 184 -6.05 6.73 20.16
C GLN A 184 -5.17 6.65 18.91
N ILE A 185 -5.71 6.15 17.79
CA ILE A 185 -4.99 6.07 16.52
C ILE A 185 -4.67 7.46 15.98
N ILE A 186 -5.67 8.35 15.93
CA ILE A 186 -5.51 9.72 15.43
C ILE A 186 -4.52 10.50 16.30
N SER A 187 -4.63 10.39 17.63
CA SER A 187 -3.70 11.03 18.57
C SER A 187 -2.27 10.56 18.35
N ALA A 188 -2.06 9.24 18.22
CA ALA A 188 -0.74 8.66 18.00
C ALA A 188 -0.12 9.12 16.67
N ILE A 189 -0.88 9.18 15.58
CA ILE A 189 -0.36 9.49 14.23
C ILE A 189 -0.20 10.99 14.00
N ASN A 190 -1.03 11.83 14.61
CA ASN A 190 -0.98 13.28 14.40
C ASN A 190 -0.29 14.00 15.55
N ARG A 191 -0.92 14.06 16.72
CA ARG A 191 -0.45 14.87 17.85
C ARG A 191 0.91 14.37 18.35
N GLU A 192 1.01 13.09 18.69
CA GLU A 192 2.23 12.53 19.27
C GLU A 192 3.37 12.49 18.26
N PHE A 193 3.08 12.20 17.00
CA PHE A 193 4.07 12.23 15.93
C PHE A 193 4.70 13.62 15.77
N LEU A 194 3.89 14.67 15.72
CA LEU A 194 4.38 16.05 15.58
C LEU A 194 5.23 16.48 16.77
N ILE A 195 4.82 16.14 18.00
CA ILE A 195 5.60 16.41 19.22
C ILE A 195 6.96 15.72 19.15
N ARG A 196 6.99 14.45 18.73
CA ARG A 196 8.21 13.66 18.62
C ARG A 196 9.16 14.19 17.55
N VAL A 197 8.63 14.60 16.39
CA VAL A 197 9.43 15.22 15.33
C VAL A 197 10.03 16.55 15.80
N GLU A 198 9.23 17.41 16.44
CA GLU A 198 9.72 18.68 16.99
C GLU A 198 10.82 18.46 18.03
N CYS A 199 10.62 17.51 18.94
CA CYS A 199 11.62 17.17 19.95
C CYS A 199 12.93 16.64 19.33
N CYS A 200 12.81 15.79 18.31
CA CYS A 200 13.94 15.31 17.52
C CYS A 200 14.74 16.46 16.89
N LEU A 201 14.06 17.45 16.32
CA LEU A 201 14.69 18.63 15.72
C LEU A 201 15.40 19.49 16.76
N GLN A 202 14.75 19.76 17.89
CA GLN A 202 15.32 20.52 19.01
C GLN A 202 16.60 19.88 19.57
N HIS A 203 16.68 18.55 19.49
CA HIS A 203 17.81 17.76 19.98
C HIS A 203 18.76 17.35 18.85
N HIS A 204 18.67 17.98 17.67
CA HIS A 204 19.55 17.75 16.52
C HIS A 204 19.64 16.28 16.09
N GLY A 205 18.55 15.52 16.21
CA GLY A 205 18.49 14.09 15.87
C GLY A 205 19.07 13.13 16.92
N ALA A 206 19.46 13.62 18.10
CA ALA A 206 19.85 12.77 19.22
C ALA A 206 18.63 12.06 19.85
N GLN A 207 18.88 11.11 20.77
CA GLN A 207 17.80 10.46 21.52
C GLN A 207 17.03 11.46 22.38
N PHE A 208 15.70 11.41 22.30
CA PHE A 208 14.83 12.40 22.93
C PHE A 208 13.65 11.80 23.72
N GLU A 209 13.55 10.47 23.79
CA GLU A 209 12.40 9.78 24.42
C GLU A 209 12.11 10.29 25.85
N GLN A 210 13.15 10.57 26.63
CA GLN A 210 13.04 11.10 28.00
C GLN A 210 12.34 12.48 28.11
N PHE A 211 12.19 13.20 26.98
CA PHE A 211 11.57 14.53 26.92
C PHE A 211 10.14 14.49 26.38
N VAL A 212 9.66 13.32 25.94
CA VAL A 212 8.32 13.13 25.38
C VAL A 212 7.52 12.24 26.33
N ARG A 213 6.41 12.75 26.88
CA ARG A 213 5.51 12.01 27.78
C ARG A 213 4.16 11.79 27.13
#